data_AF-A0A842NF61-F1
#
_entry.id   AF-A0A842NF61-F1
#
_cell.length_a   1.000
_cell.length_b   1.000
_cell.length_c   1.000
_cell.angle_alpha   90.00
_cell.angle_beta   90.00
_cell.angle_gamma   90.00
#
_symmetry.space_group_name_H-M   'P 1'
#
loop_
_entity.id
_entity.type
_entity.pdbx_description
1 polymer ?
#
loop_
_entity_poly.entity_id
_entity_poly.type
_entity_poly.pdbx_seq_one_letter_code
_entity_poly.pdbx_strand_id
1 'polypeptide(L)'
;MGSKNKSVSSSEKSQGDKDKTKKDKKEHTEKRDVDVFINENEASKIIKSSKVITIQDLAKQANVKISTANAFLKKALSEGTVRKVGGFSGHYIYQPISE
;
A
#
# COMPACT_ATOMS: atom_id res chain seq x y z
N MET A 1 15.50 46.82 26.32
CA MET A 1 16.01 46.89 24.93
C MET A 1 17.37 46.19 24.94
N GLY A 2 17.66 45.05 24.32
CA GLY A 2 17.10 44.39 23.14
C GLY A 2 18.26 43.98 22.24
N SER A 3 19.19 43.14 22.72
CA SER A 3 20.29 42.63 21.90
C SER A 3 19.82 41.39 21.15
N LYS A 4 19.38 41.58 19.90
CA LYS A 4 18.92 40.52 19.00
C LYS A 4 20.06 40.12 18.06
N ASN A 5 20.38 38.84 18.09
CA ASN A 5 21.29 38.15 17.19
C ASN A 5 20.99 38.46 15.72
N LYS A 6 22.07 38.65 14.93
CA LYS A 6 22.08 38.77 13.47
C LYS A 6 21.23 37.67 12.82
N SER A 7 20.14 38.04 12.14
CA SER A 7 19.52 37.21 11.12
C SER A 7 20.06 37.60 9.74
N VAL A 8 20.51 36.60 8.99
CA VAL A 8 21.12 36.67 7.65
C VAL A 8 20.12 37.01 6.53
N SER A 9 19.21 37.94 6.81
CA SER A 9 18.26 38.46 5.83
C SER A 9 18.82 39.72 5.18
N SER A 10 19.57 39.56 4.09
CA SER A 10 19.53 40.43 2.90
C SER A 10 20.77 40.22 2.02
N SER A 11 20.61 39.44 0.95
CA SER A 11 21.30 39.71 -0.31
C SER A 11 20.28 39.47 -1.41
N GLU A 12 19.54 40.54 -1.68
CA GLU A 12 19.23 41.08 -3.00
C GLU A 12 18.72 40.15 -4.11
N LYS A 13 17.48 40.46 -4.50
CA LYS A 13 16.81 40.18 -5.77
C LYS A 13 17.78 40.10 -6.96
N SER A 14 17.78 38.96 -7.63
CA SER A 14 17.89 38.92 -9.09
C SER A 14 16.77 38.03 -9.64
N GLN A 15 15.84 38.69 -10.33
CA GLN A 15 14.79 38.08 -11.13
C GLN A 15 15.42 37.29 -12.27
N GLY A 16 15.05 36.02 -12.39
CA GLY A 16 15.45 35.13 -13.47
C GLY A 16 14.43 34.01 -13.58
N ASP A 17 13.33 34.34 -14.25
CA ASP A 17 12.23 33.48 -14.66
C ASP A 17 12.72 32.15 -15.27
N LYS A 18 12.26 31.01 -14.71
CA LYS A 18 11.75 29.87 -15.48
C LYS A 18 11.20 28.76 -14.58
N ASP A 19 9.89 28.63 -14.71
CA ASP A 19 9.14 27.38 -14.65
C ASP A 19 8.92 26.69 -13.29
N LYS A 20 7.87 27.19 -12.64
CA LYS A 20 6.92 26.36 -11.89
C LYS A 20 6.49 25.13 -12.72
N THR A 21 7.16 24.00 -12.54
CA THR A 21 6.59 22.68 -12.88
C THR A 21 6.42 21.82 -11.62
N LYS A 22 5.59 22.35 -10.71
CA LYS A 22 4.55 21.52 -10.08
C LYS A 22 3.65 21.02 -11.22
N LYS A 23 3.95 19.84 -11.76
CA LYS A 23 3.02 19.06 -12.57
C LYS A 23 3.22 17.60 -12.17
N ASP A 24 2.58 17.19 -11.09
CA ASP A 24 1.39 16.33 -11.21
C ASP A 24 1.51 15.38 -12.41
N LYS A 25 2.27 14.30 -12.22
CA LYS A 25 1.88 13.00 -12.76
C LYS A 25 1.48 12.12 -11.60
N LYS A 26 0.33 12.46 -10.99
CA LYS A 26 -0.62 11.44 -10.60
C LYS A 26 -0.93 10.67 -11.88
N GLU A 27 -0.18 9.61 -12.15
CA GLU A 27 -0.67 8.61 -13.07
C GLU A 27 -1.99 8.15 -12.50
N HIS A 28 -3.03 8.44 -13.28
CA HIS A 28 -4.39 8.12 -12.97
C HIS A 28 -4.44 6.66 -12.55
N THR A 29 -4.67 6.43 -11.26
CA THR A 29 -5.32 5.20 -10.80
C THR A 29 -6.55 5.03 -11.66
N GLU A 30 -6.45 4.17 -12.67
CA GLU A 30 -7.60 3.62 -13.35
C GLU A 30 -8.53 3.15 -12.25
N LYS A 31 -9.74 3.72 -12.23
CA LYS A 31 -10.79 3.27 -11.34
C LYS A 31 -11.16 1.88 -11.83
N ARG A 32 -10.50 0.86 -11.30
CA ARG A 32 -10.86 -0.52 -11.55
C ARG A 32 -12.17 -0.78 -10.84
N ASP A 33 -13.11 -1.41 -11.51
CA ASP A 33 -14.27 -1.99 -10.84
C ASP A 33 -13.74 -3.09 -9.92
N VAL A 34 -13.99 -2.91 -8.62
CA VAL A 34 -13.47 -3.78 -7.57
C VAL A 34 -14.64 -4.56 -6.99
N ASP A 35 -14.54 -5.88 -7.05
CA ASP A 35 -15.57 -6.76 -6.53
C ASP A 35 -15.57 -6.81 -4.99
N VAL A 36 -16.77 -6.94 -4.43
CA VAL A 36 -16.96 -7.12 -2.98
C VAL A 36 -16.80 -8.58 -2.59
N PHE A 37 -17.09 -9.50 -3.52
CA PHE A 37 -17.01 -10.94 -3.32
C PHE A 37 -15.67 -11.48 -3.83
N ILE A 38 -15.09 -12.41 -3.08
CA ILE A 38 -13.84 -13.08 -3.46
C ILE A 38 -14.15 -14.48 -3.98
N ASN A 39 -13.58 -14.83 -5.12
CA ASN A 39 -13.58 -16.19 -5.61
C ASN A 39 -12.56 -17.02 -4.80
N GLU A 40 -13.05 -17.92 -3.95
CA GLU A 40 -12.19 -18.71 -3.06
C GLU A 40 -11.17 -19.58 -3.83
N ASN A 41 -11.50 -20.03 -5.04
CA ASN A 41 -10.61 -20.84 -5.88
C ASN A 41 -9.43 -20.01 -6.41
N GLU A 42 -9.71 -18.80 -6.92
CA GLU A 42 -8.67 -17.88 -7.39
C GLU A 42 -7.77 -17.42 -6.25
N ALA A 43 -8.38 -17.04 -5.12
CA ALA A 43 -7.63 -16.62 -3.94
C ALA A 43 -6.70 -17.72 -3.41
N SER A 44 -7.17 -18.97 -3.39
CA SER A 44 -6.36 -20.11 -2.99
C SER A 44 -5.19 -20.37 -3.94
N LYS A 45 -5.39 -20.21 -5.26
CA LYS A 45 -4.31 -20.33 -6.25
C LYS A 45 -3.24 -19.24 -6.06
N ILE A 46 -3.68 -18.01 -5.86
CA ILE A 46 -2.81 -16.85 -5.61
C ILE A 46 -1.98 -17.03 -4.33
N ILE A 47 -2.61 -17.53 -3.25
CA ILE A 47 -1.93 -17.82 -1.99
C ILE A 47 -0.88 -18.92 -2.17
N LYS A 48 -1.18 -19.98 -2.91
CA LYS A 48 -0.26 -21.11 -3.13
C LYS A 48 0.88 -20.78 -4.09
N SER A 49 0.66 -19.90 -5.07
CA SER A 49 1.71 -19.53 -6.04
C SER A 49 2.79 -18.63 -5.43
N SER A 50 2.49 -17.96 -4.32
CA SER A 50 3.35 -16.96 -3.71
C SER A 50 3.99 -17.49 -2.42
N LYS A 51 5.31 -17.33 -2.26
CA LYS A 51 6.00 -17.73 -1.01
C LYS A 51 5.50 -16.95 0.21
N VAL A 52 5.12 -15.69 0.01
CA VAL A 52 4.54 -14.81 1.03
C VAL A 52 3.47 -13.95 0.36
N ILE A 53 2.46 -13.56 1.13
CA ILE A 53 1.36 -12.75 0.63
C ILE A 53 0.96 -11.66 1.62
N THR A 54 0.53 -10.54 1.07
CA THR A 54 0.00 -9.41 1.84
C THR A 54 -1.44 -9.15 1.45
N ILE A 55 -2.18 -8.44 2.31
CA ILE A 55 -3.58 -8.08 2.05
C ILE A 55 -3.71 -7.27 0.76
N GLN A 56 -2.78 -6.34 0.51
CA GLN A 56 -2.82 -5.47 -0.67
C GLN A 56 -2.50 -6.25 -1.96
N ASP A 57 -1.55 -7.17 -1.89
CA ASP A 57 -1.17 -8.00 -3.03
C ASP A 57 -2.31 -8.94 -3.44
N LEU A 58 -2.92 -9.63 -2.47
CA LEU A 58 -4.09 -10.46 -2.71
C LEU A 58 -5.25 -9.65 -3.31
N ALA A 59 -5.53 -8.46 -2.78
CA ALA A 59 -6.59 -7.58 -3.27
C ALA A 59 -6.37 -7.16 -4.74
N LYS A 60 -5.12 -6.87 -5.12
CA LYS A 60 -4.76 -6.49 -6.49
C LYS A 60 -4.87 -7.67 -7.47
N GLN A 61 -4.40 -8.85 -7.07
CA GLN A 61 -4.41 -10.03 -7.93
C GLN A 61 -5.82 -10.58 -8.14
N ALA A 62 -6.64 -10.59 -7.08
CA ALA A 62 -8.02 -11.05 -7.14
C ALA A 62 -9.03 -9.95 -7.55
N ASN A 63 -8.59 -8.71 -7.80
CA ASN A 63 -9.45 -7.55 -8.08
C ASN A 63 -10.61 -7.35 -7.09
N VAL A 64 -10.34 -7.57 -5.79
CA VAL A 64 -11.34 -7.43 -4.71
C VAL A 64 -11.01 -6.29 -3.76
N LYS A 65 -12.01 -5.86 -2.97
CA LYS A 65 -11.80 -4.84 -1.94
C LYS A 65 -10.78 -5.34 -0.90
N ILE A 66 -9.94 -4.42 -0.44
CA ILE A 66 -8.93 -4.68 0.61
C ILE A 66 -9.60 -5.25 1.87
N SER A 67 -10.80 -4.78 2.21
CA SER A 67 -11.59 -5.31 3.33
C SER A 67 -11.93 -6.80 3.16
N THR A 68 -12.31 -7.21 1.95
CA THR A 68 -12.65 -8.60 1.62
C THR A 68 -11.40 -9.47 1.67
N ALA A 69 -10.28 -9.02 1.09
CA ALA A 69 -9.01 -9.72 1.17
C ALA A 69 -8.53 -9.91 2.62
N ASN A 70 -8.72 -8.89 3.48
CA ASN A 70 -8.38 -8.98 4.90
C ASN A 70 -9.26 -9.99 5.63
N ALA A 71 -10.58 -9.97 5.40
CA ALA A 71 -11.50 -10.94 5.99
C ALA A 71 -11.14 -12.37 5.57
N PHE A 72 -10.81 -12.58 4.29
CA PHE A 72 -10.39 -13.87 3.77
C PHE A 72 -9.09 -14.37 4.41
N LEU A 73 -8.05 -13.52 4.51
CA LEU A 73 -6.79 -13.91 5.15
C LEU A 73 -6.94 -14.20 6.64
N LYS A 74 -7.84 -13.51 7.34
CA LYS A 74 -8.18 -13.83 8.74
C LYS A 74 -8.87 -15.18 8.87
N LYS A 75 -9.84 -15.48 7.99
CA LYS A 75 -10.51 -16.80 7.91
C LYS A 75 -9.50 -17.91 7.61
N ALA A 76 -8.65 -17.71 6.60
CA ALA A 76 -7.60 -18.65 6.23
C ALA A 76 -6.56 -18.85 7.34
N LEU A 77 -6.33 -17.84 8.19
CA LEU A 77 -5.48 -17.97 9.37
C LEU A 77 -6.15 -18.82 10.46
N SER A 78 -7.46 -18.65 10.70
CA SER A 78 -8.21 -19.49 11.65
C SER A 78 -8.34 -20.93 11.19
N GLU A 79 -8.45 -21.17 9.88
CA GLU A 79 -8.51 -22.50 9.27
C GLU A 79 -7.13 -23.19 9.20
N GLY A 80 -6.05 -22.45 9.45
CA GLY A 80 -4.69 -22.99 9.37
C GLY A 80 -4.18 -23.19 7.94
N THR A 81 -4.71 -22.45 6.96
CA THR A 81 -4.22 -22.44 5.58
C THR A 81 -3.00 -21.52 5.42
N VAL A 82 -2.93 -20.46 6.22
CA VAL A 82 -1.83 -19.48 6.20
C VAL A 82 -1.33 -19.19 7.61
N ARG A 83 -0.03 -18.94 7.76
CA ARG A 83 0.60 -18.45 9.01
C ARG A 83 0.95 -16.99 8.88
N LYS A 84 0.82 -16.25 9.98
CA LYS A 84 1.36 -14.88 10.05
C LYS A 84 2.84 -14.95 10.39
N VAL A 85 3.69 -14.42 9.51
CA VAL A 85 5.16 -14.43 9.67
C VAL A 85 5.72 -13.10 10.16
N GLY A 86 4.96 -12.01 9.99
CA GLY A 86 5.40 -10.69 10.43
C GLY A 86 4.43 -9.58 10.07
N GLY A 87 4.95 -8.35 10.17
CA GLY A 87 4.22 -7.13 9.84
C GLY A 87 3.71 -6.34 11.05
N PHE A 88 3.43 -5.06 10.83
CA PHE A 88 3.09 -4.10 11.87
C PHE A 88 1.93 -3.18 11.45
N SER A 89 1.12 -2.75 12.43
CA SER A 89 0.05 -1.75 12.25
C SER A 89 -0.87 -2.04 11.05
N GLY A 90 -1.37 -3.28 10.94
CA GLY A 90 -2.31 -3.69 9.88
C GLY A 90 -1.66 -4.11 8.56
N HIS A 91 -0.36 -3.91 8.38
CA HIS A 91 0.39 -4.44 7.23
C HIS A 91 0.98 -5.78 7.61
N TYR A 92 0.15 -6.83 7.56
CA TYR A 92 0.58 -8.18 7.90
C TYR A 92 1.08 -8.95 6.68
N ILE A 93 2.10 -9.77 6.94
CA ILE A 93 2.67 -10.69 5.98
C ILE A 93 2.24 -12.09 6.40
N TYR A 94 1.59 -12.78 5.47
CA TYR A 94 1.13 -14.15 5.62
C TYR A 94 1.98 -15.05 4.74
N GLN A 95 2.19 -16.28 5.18
CA GLN A 95 2.86 -17.33 4.43
C GLN A 95 1.89 -18.50 4.29
N PRO A 96 1.69 -19.05 3.08
CA PRO A 96 0.95 -20.30 2.92
C PRO A 96 1.64 -21.41 3.71
N ILE A 97 0.84 -22.20 4.43
CA ILE A 97 1.29 -23.48 4.95
C ILE A 97 1.13 -24.46 3.78
N SER A 98 2.02 -24.36 2.80
CA SER A 98 2.09 -25.40 1.78
C SER A 98 2.75 -26.61 2.44
N GLU A 99 2.07 -27.74 2.32
CA GLU A 99 2.63 -29.08 2.56
C GLU A 99 3.90 -29.31 1.73
#